data_AF-A0A4Q1ETP8-F1
#
_entry.id   AF-A0A4Q1ETP8-F1
#
_cell.length_a   1.000
_cell.length_b   1.000
_cell.length_c   1.000
_cell.angle_alpha   90.00
_cell.angle_beta   90.00
_cell.angle_gamma   90.00
#
_symmetry.space_group_name_H-M   'P 1'
#
loop_
_entity.id
_entity.type
_entity.pdbx_description
1 polymer ?
#
loop_
_entity_poly.entity_id
_entity_poly.type
_entity_poly.pdbx_seq_one_letter_code
_entity_poly.pdbx_strand_id
1 'polypeptide(L)'
;MQKYNIHTVQKEETLKSIAALYGLDKDALKHFHNNHCAVKDMILINLNGQKELFVPRTAVADKNSLVKFGKGNRLTLQPENALRKYSVVITIEKGEVRNELKYETSVRWLKTEKGQLFLR
;
A
#
# COMPACT_ATOMS: atom_id res chain seq x y z
N MET A 1 4.91 2.21 22.25
CA MET A 1 4.52 1.87 20.86
C MET A 1 3.28 0.98 20.89
N GLN A 2 2.25 1.27 20.10
CA GLN A 2 1.10 0.35 19.95
C GLN A 2 1.55 -0.97 19.31
N LYS A 3 1.11 -2.09 19.91
CA LYS A 3 1.52 -3.46 19.56
C LYS A 3 0.62 -4.12 18.50
N TYR A 4 -0.53 -3.51 18.18
CA TYR A 4 -1.57 -4.06 17.32
C TYR A 4 -2.25 -2.93 16.53
N ASN A 5 -2.90 -3.28 15.43
CA ASN A 5 -3.85 -2.41 14.73
C ASN A 5 -5.28 -2.79 15.13
N ILE A 6 -6.22 -1.88 14.90
CA ILE A 6 -7.65 -2.08 15.19
C ILE A 6 -8.39 -2.18 13.86
N HIS A 7 -9.16 -3.25 13.69
CA HIS A 7 -10.07 -3.45 12.58
C HIS A 7 -11.50 -3.25 13.07
N THR A 8 -12.27 -2.40 12.39
CA THR A 8 -13.68 -2.17 12.70
C THR A 8 -14.54 -3.18 11.96
N VAL A 9 -15.21 -4.05 12.70
CA VAL A 9 -16.05 -5.12 12.17
C VAL A 9 -17.27 -4.51 11.49
N GLN A 10 -17.45 -4.83 10.20
CA GLN A 10 -18.59 -4.43 9.40
C GLN A 10 -19.78 -5.39 9.58
N LYS A 11 -20.96 -4.90 9.21
CA LYS A 11 -22.17 -5.74 9.18
C LYS A 11 -21.95 -6.92 8.23
N GLU A 12 -22.26 -8.14 8.70
CA GLU A 12 -22.09 -9.41 7.97
C GLU A 12 -20.65 -9.95 7.85
N GLU A 13 -19.64 -9.25 8.40
CA GLU A 13 -18.31 -9.84 8.49
C GLU A 13 -18.26 -10.99 9.49
N THR A 14 -17.46 -11.99 9.15
CA THR A 14 -17.20 -13.14 10.01
C THR A 14 -15.75 -13.15 10.44
N LEU A 15 -15.44 -13.78 11.56
CA LEU A 15 -14.05 -13.95 11.99
C LEU A 15 -13.19 -14.60 10.89
N LYS A 16 -13.78 -15.50 10.10
CA LYS A 16 -13.12 -16.18 8.99
C LYS A 16 -12.80 -15.22 7.84
N SER A 17 -13.73 -14.35 7.45
CA SER A 17 -13.49 -13.37 6.38
C SER A 17 -12.44 -12.34 6.77
N ILE A 18 -12.47 -11.88 8.03
CA ILE A 18 -11.47 -10.94 8.56
C ILE A 18 -10.09 -11.63 8.64
N ALA A 19 -10.01 -12.87 9.11
CA ALA A 19 -8.77 -13.63 9.12
C ALA A 19 -8.18 -13.78 7.71
N ALA A 20 -9.03 -14.11 6.72
CA ALA A 20 -8.63 -14.20 5.32
C ALA A 20 -8.12 -12.86 4.76
N LEU A 21 -8.78 -11.74 5.08
CA LEU A 21 -8.36 -10.39 4.68
C LEU A 21 -6.92 -10.09 5.12
N TYR A 22 -6.59 -10.47 6.36
CA TYR A 22 -5.27 -10.24 6.94
C TYR A 22 -4.26 -11.37 6.68
N GLY A 23 -4.67 -12.43 5.97
CA GLY A 23 -3.84 -13.61 5.71
C GLY A 23 -3.46 -14.39 6.97
N LEU A 24 -4.32 -14.37 7.99
CA LEU A 24 -4.16 -15.06 9.26
C LEU A 24 -5.06 -16.29 9.34
N ASP A 25 -4.70 -17.24 10.19
CA ASP A 25 -5.61 -18.29 10.59
C ASP A 25 -6.71 -17.75 11.53
N LYS A 26 -7.93 -18.31 11.46
CA LYS A 26 -9.08 -17.88 12.26
C LYS A 26 -8.78 -17.98 13.76
N ASP A 27 -8.18 -19.08 14.19
CA ASP A 27 -7.89 -19.33 15.60
C ASP A 27 -6.70 -18.50 16.07
N ALA A 28 -5.72 -18.25 15.20
CA ALA A 28 -4.63 -17.32 15.48
C ALA A 28 -5.15 -15.88 15.71
N LEU A 29 -6.07 -15.40 14.86
CA LEU A 29 -6.67 -14.09 15.00
C LEU A 29 -7.50 -13.97 16.29
N LYS A 30 -8.31 -15.00 16.59
CA LYS A 30 -9.07 -15.11 17.84
C LYS A 30 -8.17 -15.03 19.06
N HIS A 31 -7.12 -15.86 19.09
CA HIS A 31 -6.16 -15.92 20.19
C HIS A 31 -5.44 -14.60 20.36
N PHE A 32 -5.02 -13.96 19.27
CA PHE A 32 -4.37 -12.65 19.34
C PHE A 32 -5.30 -11.58 19.93
N HIS A 33 -6.55 -11.50 19.48
CA HIS A 33 -7.50 -10.54 20.01
C HIS A 33 -7.81 -10.78 21.48
N ASN A 34 -8.08 -12.03 21.88
CA ASN A 34 -8.43 -12.37 23.27
C ASN A 34 -7.29 -12.08 24.27
N ASN A 35 -6.03 -12.10 23.82
CA ASN A 35 -4.89 -11.72 24.66
C ASN A 35 -4.72 -10.20 24.83
N HIS A 36 -5.42 -9.39 24.03
CA HIS A 36 -5.30 -7.92 24.05
C HIS A 36 -6.61 -7.20 24.38
N CYS A 37 -7.74 -7.92 24.47
CA CYS A 37 -9.04 -7.36 24.81
C CYS A 37 -9.41 -7.56 26.28
N ALA A 38 -10.43 -6.83 26.74
CA ALA A 38 -11.06 -7.10 28.02
C ALA A 38 -11.92 -8.38 27.95
N VAL A 39 -12.18 -9.02 29.09
CA VAL A 39 -12.96 -10.28 29.16
C VAL A 39 -14.34 -10.16 28.49
N LYS A 40 -14.98 -9.00 28.59
CA LYS A 40 -16.29 -8.70 27.98
C LYS A 40 -16.28 -8.75 26.45
N ASP A 41 -15.13 -8.51 25.82
CA ASP A 41 -14.98 -8.40 24.38
C ASP A 41 -14.39 -9.68 23.76
N MET A 42 -14.12 -10.70 24.59
CA MET A 42 -13.54 -11.96 24.13
C MET A 42 -14.42 -12.68 23.11
N ILE A 43 -13.76 -13.28 22.13
CA ILE A 43 -14.41 -14.12 21.13
C ILE A 43 -14.32 -15.57 21.62
N LEU A 44 -15.47 -16.16 21.96
CA LEU A 44 -15.54 -17.54 22.43
C LEU A 44 -15.62 -18.54 21.28
N ILE A 45 -16.49 -18.29 20.29
CA ILE A 45 -16.73 -19.23 19.17
C ILE A 45 -16.71 -18.46 17.84
N ASN A 46 -17.59 -17.46 17.70
CA ASN A 46 -17.69 -16.56 16.56
C ASN A 46 -17.89 -15.12 17.04
N LEU A 47 -17.80 -14.15 16.12
CA LEU A 47 -18.15 -12.76 16.41
C LEU A 47 -19.61 -12.70 16.84
N ASN A 48 -19.85 -12.12 18.02
CA ASN A 48 -21.14 -11.94 18.64
C ASN A 48 -21.25 -10.50 19.20
N GLY A 49 -21.23 -9.51 18.29
CA GLY A 49 -21.40 -8.10 18.63
C GLY A 49 -20.12 -7.31 18.89
N GLN A 50 -18.92 -7.90 18.73
CA GLN A 50 -17.66 -7.15 18.79
C GLN A 50 -17.61 -6.12 17.66
N LYS A 51 -17.43 -4.84 18.01
CA LYS A 51 -17.28 -3.74 17.05
C LYS A 51 -15.85 -3.59 16.54
N GLU A 52 -14.88 -4.00 17.34
CA GLU A 52 -13.46 -3.82 17.09
C GLU A 52 -12.71 -5.13 17.30
N LEU A 53 -11.77 -5.40 16.41
CA LEU A 53 -10.89 -6.55 16.46
C LEU A 53 -9.42 -6.09 16.48
N PHE A 54 -8.63 -6.72 17.34
CA PHE A 54 -7.20 -6.44 17.43
C PHE A 54 -6.46 -7.37 16.49
N VAL A 55 -5.70 -6.79 15.58
CA VAL A 55 -4.89 -7.54 14.61
C VAL A 55 -3.41 -7.27 14.85
N PRO A 56 -2.52 -8.27 14.63
CA PRO A 56 -1.08 -8.05 14.70
C PRO A 56 -0.65 -6.87 13.83
N ARG A 57 0.30 -6.06 14.30
CA ARG A 57 0.77 -4.90 13.53
C ARG A 57 1.39 -5.28 12.18
N THR A 58 1.92 -6.49 12.07
CA THR A 58 2.48 -7.07 10.85
C THR A 58 1.42 -7.49 9.84
N ALA A 59 0.16 -7.63 10.26
CA ALA A 59 -0.95 -8.00 9.40
C ALA A 59 -1.43 -6.78 8.60
N VAL A 60 -1.43 -6.89 7.28
CA VAL A 60 -1.81 -5.83 6.35
C VAL A 60 -2.92 -6.34 5.45
N ALA A 61 -4.02 -5.59 5.38
CA ALA A 61 -5.20 -5.95 4.58
C ALA A 61 -4.92 -5.91 3.08
N ASP A 62 -4.17 -4.90 2.62
CA ASP A 62 -3.72 -4.81 1.23
C ASP A 62 -2.25 -5.20 1.11
N LYS A 63 -2.00 -6.43 0.66
CA LYS A 63 -0.63 -6.90 0.41
C LYS A 63 0.07 -6.12 -0.72
N ASN A 64 -0.66 -5.44 -1.60
CA ASN A 64 -0.06 -4.59 -2.65
C ASN A 64 0.50 -3.27 -2.08
N SER A 65 0.05 -2.85 -0.90
CA SER A 65 0.62 -1.72 -0.18
C SER A 65 1.99 -2.03 0.47
N LEU A 66 2.38 -3.31 0.53
CA LEU A 66 3.65 -3.70 1.11
C LEU A 66 4.82 -3.29 0.22
N VAL A 67 5.75 -2.53 0.81
CA VAL A 67 7.02 -2.21 0.15
C VAL A 67 7.84 -3.49 0.01
N LYS A 68 8.21 -3.83 -1.22
CA LYS A 68 9.10 -4.97 -1.50
C LYS A 68 10.53 -4.59 -1.12
N PHE A 69 11.06 -5.24 -0.10
CA PHE A 69 12.48 -5.09 0.27
C PHE A 69 13.36 -5.98 -0.60
N GLY A 70 14.57 -5.48 -0.89
CA GLY A 70 15.66 -6.28 -1.44
C GLY A 70 16.39 -7.05 -0.35
N LYS A 71 17.45 -7.78 -0.74
CA LYS A 71 18.30 -8.56 0.18
C LYS A 71 18.78 -7.71 1.36
N GLY A 72 18.64 -8.25 2.58
CA GLY A 72 19.06 -7.59 3.81
C GLY A 72 18.16 -6.43 4.25
N ASN A 73 16.85 -6.51 3.98
CA ASN A 73 15.87 -5.47 4.34
C ASN A 73 16.17 -4.10 3.73
N ARG A 74 16.78 -4.07 2.53
CA ARG A 74 17.12 -2.83 1.84
C ARG A 74 15.92 -2.32 1.06
N LEU A 75 15.57 -1.04 1.25
CA LEU A 75 14.64 -0.35 0.36
C LEU A 75 15.32 -0.22 -1.01
N THR A 76 14.87 -1.01 -1.98
CA THR A 76 15.44 -0.96 -3.33
C THR A 76 14.63 0.04 -4.12
N LEU A 77 15.27 1.14 -4.53
CA LEU A 77 14.69 2.09 -5.47
C LEU A 77 14.52 1.35 -6.81
N GLN A 78 13.26 1.12 -7.23
CA GLN A 78 12.90 0.47 -8.49
C GLN A 78 12.28 1.47 -9.48
N PRO A 79 13.06 2.43 -10.01
CA PRO A 79 12.58 3.41 -10.99
C PRO A 79 12.40 2.82 -12.40
N GLU A 80 12.49 1.49 -12.58
CA GLU A 80 12.38 0.78 -13.86
C GLU A 80 11.10 1.14 -14.63
N ASN A 81 10.04 1.53 -13.93
CA ASN A 81 8.77 1.98 -14.52
C ASN A 81 8.56 3.50 -14.50
N ALA A 82 9.57 4.28 -14.11
CA ALA A 82 9.50 5.74 -14.06
C ALA A 82 9.90 6.34 -15.42
N LEU A 83 8.95 6.39 -16.35
CA LEU A 83 9.05 7.23 -17.53
C LEU A 83 8.30 8.54 -17.26
N ARG A 84 9.04 9.65 -17.15
CA ARG A 84 8.42 10.98 -17.06
C ARG A 84 8.54 11.69 -18.40
N LYS A 85 7.42 12.08 -18.98
CA LYS A 85 7.36 12.87 -20.20
C LYS A 85 6.98 14.30 -19.84
N TYR A 86 7.71 15.26 -20.39
CA TYR A 86 7.48 16.68 -20.23
C TYR A 86 7.25 17.26 -21.62
N SER A 87 6.23 18.10 -21.75
CA SER A 87 5.93 18.75 -23.02
C SER A 87 5.68 20.23 -22.79
N VAL A 88 6.24 21.06 -23.68
CA VAL A 88 5.97 22.49 -23.74
C VAL A 88 5.30 22.77 -25.08
N VAL A 89 4.17 23.46 -25.04
CA VAL A 89 3.49 23.96 -26.25
C VAL A 89 3.66 25.48 -26.26
N ILE A 90 4.26 25.98 -27.33
CA ILE A 90 4.40 27.41 -27.61
C ILE A 90 3.38 27.75 -28.69
N THR A 91 2.39 28.57 -28.35
CA THR A 91 1.43 29.10 -29.31
C THR A 91 1.86 30.50 -29.72
N ILE A 92 2.01 30.72 -31.02
CA ILE A 92 2.36 32.02 -31.62
C ILE A 92 1.15 32.50 -32.41
N GLU A 93 0.52 33.55 -31.93
CA GLU A 93 -0.68 34.14 -32.55
C GLU A 93 -0.33 35.48 -33.22
N LYS A 94 -0.71 35.64 -34.49
CA LYS A 94 -0.57 36.88 -35.26
C LYS A 94 -1.86 37.14 -36.03
N GLY A 95 -2.76 37.94 -35.43
CA GLY A 95 -4.09 38.18 -35.98
C GLY A 95 -4.93 36.90 -35.98
N GLU A 96 -5.48 36.52 -37.13
CA GLU A 96 -6.21 35.25 -37.29
C GLU A 96 -5.30 34.03 -37.48
N VAL A 97 -3.99 34.23 -37.68
CA VAL A 97 -3.05 33.13 -37.88
C VAL A 97 -2.52 32.65 -36.53
N ARG A 98 -2.78 31.38 -36.21
CA ARG A 98 -2.24 30.67 -35.05
C ARG A 98 -1.29 29.58 -35.49
N ASN A 99 -0.07 29.62 -34.95
CA ASN A 99 0.91 28.55 -35.09
C ASN A 99 1.18 27.93 -33.73
N GLU A 100 1.34 26.62 -33.69
CA GLU A 100 1.70 25.90 -32.47
C GLU A 100 3.00 25.13 -32.68
N LEU A 101 3.86 25.22 -31.68
CA LEU A 101 5.14 24.53 -31.68
C LEU A 101 5.26 23.71 -30.41
N LYS A 102 5.34 22.39 -30.57
CA LYS A 102 5.35 21.44 -29.46
C LYS A 102 6.75 20.85 -29.31
N TYR A 103 7.32 21.00 -28.11
CA TYR A 103 8.53 20.32 -27.69
C TYR A 103 8.18 19.23 -26.69
N GLU A 104 8.71 18.04 -26.89
CA GLU A 104 8.58 16.93 -25.95
C GLU A 104 9.97 16.44 -25.54
N THR A 105 10.16 16.23 -24.24
CA THR A 105 11.32 15.55 -23.69
C THR A 105 10.86 14.45 -22.73
N SER A 106 11.63 13.38 -22.63
CA SER A 106 11.32 12.27 -21.73
C SER A 106 12.55 11.91 -20.93
N VAL A 107 12.37 11.68 -19.64
CA VAL A 107 13.38 11.13 -18.75
C VAL A 107 13.01 9.68 -18.46
N ARG A 108 13.89 8.77 -18.84
CA ARG A 108 13.78 7.33 -18.65
C ARG A 108 14.94 6.83 -17.80
N TRP A 109 14.65 5.93 -16.87
CA TRP A 109 15.69 5.20 -16.16
C TRP A 109 16.37 4.15 -17.05
N LEU A 110 17.69 4.08 -16.98
CA LEU A 110 18.50 3.13 -17.75
C LEU A 110 19.08 2.02 -16.87
N LYS A 111 19.84 2.40 -15.84
CA LYS A 111 20.49 1.47 -14.93
C LYS A 111 20.96 2.15 -13.65
N THR A 112 21.27 1.32 -12.65
CA THR A 112 22.01 1.72 -11.45
C THR A 112 23.38 1.04 -11.48
N GLU A 113 24.46 1.81 -11.36
CA GLU A 113 25.83 1.28 -11.33
C GLU A 113 26.62 1.95 -10.21
N LYS A 114 27.24 1.16 -9.32
CA LYS A 114 28.02 1.63 -8.16
C LYS A 114 27.27 2.65 -7.27
N GLY A 115 25.96 2.51 -7.14
CA GLY A 115 25.11 3.42 -6.37
C GLY A 115 24.71 4.72 -7.09
N GLN A 116 25.08 4.89 -8.35
CA GLN A 116 24.68 6.02 -9.19
C GLN A 116 23.54 5.63 -10.13
N LEU A 117 22.61 6.56 -10.36
CA LEU A 117 21.45 6.38 -11.24
C LEU A 117 21.73 7.01 -12.61
N PHE A 118 21.55 6.23 -13.67
CA PHE A 118 21.71 6.69 -15.05
C PHE A 118 20.35 6.86 -15.70
N LEU A 119 20.11 8.04 -16.27
CA LEU A 119 18.85 8.46 -16.89
C LEU A 119 19.12 8.98 -18.31
N ARG A 120 18.15 8.85 -19.22
CA ARG A 120 18.20 9.40 -20.59
C ARG A 120 16.90 10.07 -20.97
#